data_AF-A0A7J2HR61-F1
#
_entry.id   AF-A0A7J2HR61-F1
#
_cell.length_a   1.000
_cell.length_b   1.000
_cell.length_c   1.000
_cell.angle_alpha   90.00
_cell.angle_beta   90.00
_cell.angle_gamma   90.00
#
_symmetry.space_group_name_H-M   'P 1'
#
loop_
_entity.id
_entity.type
_entity.pdbx_description
1 polymer ?
#
loop_
_entity_poly.entity_id
_entity_poly.type
_entity_poly.pdbx_seq_one_letter_code
_entity_poly.pdbx_strand_id
1 'polypeptide(L)'
;MADYNLCPRYNLYRKGESIQKEETVKAGVVAREVKEKDLMDAFKESVSRLENNISILDNLWKNYEEEVSKVLNEWMAFKDIVIGRLNAVDRILVALNSEINKTRIEYELGLISLDDHNRRLEKLKERMKRYEEEKVFLIQETERLEEAINPHVQRVKLEELKWDIGKLQLSLAKLEDMFNQGKIDKQLYEKIKREIENELERIKRSS
;
A
#
# COMPACT_ATOMS: atom_id res chain seq x y z
N MET A 1 -40.33 -48.51 -65.27
CA MET A 1 -40.15 -47.32 -64.39
C MET A 1 -38.96 -46.54 -64.92
N ALA A 2 -39.13 -45.26 -65.26
CA ALA A 2 -38.02 -44.44 -65.75
C ALA A 2 -37.13 -44.04 -64.56
N ASP A 3 -35.83 -44.33 -64.65
CA ASP A 3 -34.85 -43.93 -63.64
C ASP A 3 -34.55 -42.44 -63.80
N TYR A 4 -35.08 -41.64 -62.88
CA TYR A 4 -34.90 -40.19 -62.87
C TYR A 4 -33.42 -39.77 -62.76
N ASN A 5 -32.50 -40.66 -62.37
CA ASN A 5 -31.06 -40.38 -62.31
C ASN A 5 -30.38 -40.37 -63.70
N LEU A 6 -31.04 -40.84 -64.76
CA LEU A 6 -30.55 -40.73 -66.14
C LEU A 6 -31.03 -39.45 -66.84
N CYS A 7 -31.89 -38.64 -66.21
CA CYS A 7 -32.39 -37.39 -66.78
C CYS A 7 -31.37 -36.25 -66.60
N PRO A 8 -30.77 -35.70 -67.68
CA PRO A 8 -29.73 -34.67 -67.59
C PRO A 8 -30.22 -33.40 -66.89
N ARG A 9 -31.49 -33.04 -67.09
CA ARG A 9 -32.11 -31.84 -66.51
C ARG A 9 -32.35 -32.00 -65.00
N TYR A 10 -32.72 -33.20 -64.54
CA TYR A 10 -32.88 -33.49 -63.11
C TYR A 10 -31.53 -33.47 -62.38
N ASN A 11 -30.48 -34.00 -63.01
CA ASN A 11 -29.12 -33.96 -62.44
C ASN A 11 -28.55 -32.53 -62.36
N LEU A 12 -28.83 -31.66 -63.34
CA LEU A 12 -28.46 -30.25 -63.30
C LEU A 12 -29.17 -29.48 -62.19
N TYR A 13 -30.49 -29.71 -62.03
CA TYR A 13 -31.28 -29.10 -60.96
C TYR A 13 -30.78 -29.54 -59.58
N ARG A 14 -30.55 -30.84 -59.39
CA ARG A 14 -29.97 -31.40 -58.16
C ARG A 14 -28.55 -30.89 -57.88
N LYS A 15 -27.72 -30.69 -58.92
CA LYS A 15 -26.41 -30.02 -58.79
C LYS A 15 -26.56 -28.57 -58.35
N GLY A 16 -27.51 -27.83 -58.92
CA GLY A 16 -27.82 -26.46 -58.52
C GLY A 16 -28.26 -26.34 -57.07
N GLU A 17 -29.15 -27.23 -56.60
CA GLU A 17 -29.60 -27.25 -55.19
C GLU A 17 -28.48 -27.64 -54.22
N SER A 18 -27.56 -28.53 -54.62
CA SER A 18 -26.42 -28.91 -53.79
C SER A 18 -25.38 -27.78 -53.70
N ILE A 19 -25.12 -27.06 -54.79
CA ILE A 19 -24.26 -25.87 -54.79
C ILE A 19 -24.85 -24.76 -53.92
N GLN A 20 -26.16 -24.49 -54.03
CA GLN A 20 -26.83 -23.49 -53.19
C GLN A 20 -26.83 -23.88 -51.69
N LYS A 21 -26.97 -25.17 -51.38
CA LYS A 21 -26.81 -25.67 -50.00
C LYS A 21 -25.39 -25.53 -49.48
N GLU A 22 -24.37 -25.79 -50.32
CA GLU A 22 -22.98 -25.59 -49.91
C GLU A 22 -22.63 -24.11 -49.71
N GLU A 23 -23.11 -23.22 -50.58
CA GLU A 23 -22.90 -21.77 -50.46
C GLU A 23 -23.57 -21.19 -49.20
N THR A 24 -24.79 -21.63 -48.89
CA THR A 24 -25.50 -21.20 -47.66
C THR A 24 -24.83 -21.71 -46.39
N VAL A 25 -24.32 -22.95 -46.39
CA VAL A 25 -23.53 -23.48 -45.26
C VAL A 25 -22.22 -22.72 -45.10
N LYS A 26 -21.49 -22.45 -46.19
CA LYS A 26 -20.25 -21.65 -46.15
C LYS A 26 -20.50 -20.22 -45.66
N ALA A 27 -21.54 -19.56 -46.13
CA ALA A 27 -21.93 -18.23 -45.65
C ALA A 27 -22.28 -18.23 -44.16
N GLY A 28 -22.96 -19.28 -43.68
CA GLY A 28 -23.26 -19.47 -42.25
C GLY A 28 -22.01 -19.70 -41.39
N VAL A 29 -21.03 -20.45 -41.89
CA VAL A 29 -19.73 -20.67 -41.22
C VAL A 29 -18.94 -19.37 -41.14
N VAL A 30 -18.81 -18.63 -42.24
CA VAL A 30 -18.11 -17.35 -42.28
C VAL A 30 -18.77 -16.31 -41.36
N ALA A 31 -20.11 -16.23 -41.36
CA ALA A 31 -20.83 -15.32 -40.45
C ALA A 31 -20.64 -15.68 -38.97
N ARG A 32 -20.47 -16.96 -38.66
CA ARG A 32 -20.19 -17.45 -37.30
C ARG A 32 -18.74 -17.14 -36.89
N GLU A 33 -17.78 -17.35 -37.78
CA GLU A 33 -16.37 -16.99 -37.57
C GLU A 33 -16.17 -15.48 -37.39
N VAL A 34 -16.89 -14.65 -38.16
CA VAL A 34 -16.87 -13.18 -38.00
C VAL A 34 -17.44 -12.78 -36.64
N LYS A 35 -18.57 -13.35 -36.20
CA LYS A 35 -19.12 -13.10 -34.86
C LYS A 35 -18.20 -13.56 -33.73
N GLU A 36 -17.54 -14.72 -33.86
CA GLU A 36 -16.56 -15.18 -32.88
C GLU A 36 -15.33 -14.28 -32.82
N LYS A 37 -14.88 -13.78 -33.97
CA LYS A 37 -13.79 -12.81 -34.04
C LYS A 37 -14.16 -11.48 -33.38
N ASP A 38 -15.36 -10.94 -33.66
CA ASP A 38 -15.86 -9.71 -33.03
C ASP A 38 -15.99 -9.85 -31.51
N LEU A 39 -16.44 -11.03 -31.02
CA LEU A 39 -16.49 -11.35 -29.59
C LEU A 39 -15.10 -11.43 -28.97
N MET A 40 -14.14 -12.05 -29.65
CA MET A 40 -12.76 -12.15 -29.18
C MET A 40 -12.06 -10.79 -29.18
N ASP A 41 -12.35 -9.92 -30.15
CA ASP A 41 -11.77 -8.58 -30.20
C ASP A 41 -12.37 -7.68 -29.10
N ALA A 42 -13.68 -7.78 -28.80
CA ALA A 42 -14.29 -7.12 -27.64
C ALA A 42 -13.75 -7.64 -26.29
N PHE A 43 -13.45 -8.94 -26.21
CA PHE A 43 -12.81 -9.53 -25.03
C PHE A 43 -11.39 -8.99 -24.83
N LYS A 44 -10.58 -8.93 -25.90
CA LYS A 44 -9.22 -8.35 -25.85
C LYS A 44 -9.26 -6.89 -25.42
N GLU A 45 -10.18 -6.10 -25.94
CA GLU A 45 -10.34 -4.69 -25.53
C GLU A 45 -10.69 -4.58 -24.03
N SER A 46 -11.54 -5.48 -23.53
CA SER A 46 -11.88 -5.54 -22.10
C SER A 46 -10.67 -5.92 -21.23
N VAL A 47 -9.83 -6.86 -21.69
CA VAL A 47 -8.58 -7.23 -21.02
C VAL A 47 -7.62 -6.05 -21.00
N SER A 48 -7.36 -5.40 -22.15
CA SER A 48 -6.45 -4.25 -22.21
C SER A 48 -6.93 -3.08 -21.35
N ARG A 49 -8.25 -2.85 -21.25
CA ARG A 49 -8.81 -1.85 -20.34
C ARG A 49 -8.56 -2.21 -18.87
N LEU A 50 -8.71 -3.48 -18.50
CA LEU A 50 -8.41 -3.94 -17.14
C LEU A 50 -6.92 -3.84 -16.81
N GLU A 51 -6.03 -4.23 -17.72
CA GLU A 51 -4.59 -4.09 -17.57
C GLU A 51 -4.19 -2.62 -17.34
N ASN A 52 -4.75 -1.70 -18.13
CA ASN A 52 -4.51 -0.27 -17.95
C ASN A 52 -5.03 0.22 -16.58
N ASN A 53 -6.22 -0.21 -16.16
CA ASN A 53 -6.75 0.15 -14.85
C ASN A 53 -5.89 -0.39 -13.70
N ILE A 54 -5.37 -1.62 -13.80
CA ILE A 54 -4.44 -2.19 -12.83
C ILE A 54 -3.16 -1.35 -12.77
N SER A 55 -2.59 -0.99 -13.92
CA SER A 55 -1.40 -0.12 -13.96
C SER A 55 -1.65 1.25 -13.33
N ILE A 56 -2.84 1.84 -13.49
CA ILE A 56 -3.23 3.08 -12.82
C ILE A 56 -3.25 2.89 -11.30
N LEU A 57 -3.83 1.78 -10.81
CA LEU A 57 -3.86 1.48 -9.37
C LEU A 57 -2.44 1.30 -8.80
N ASP A 58 -1.56 0.58 -9.51
CA ASP A 58 -0.17 0.40 -9.11
C ASP A 58 0.57 1.74 -8.98
N ASN A 59 0.36 2.65 -9.93
CA ASN A 59 0.96 3.99 -9.88
C ASN A 59 0.40 4.85 -8.74
N LEU A 60 -0.91 4.81 -8.50
CA LEU A 60 -1.53 5.51 -7.37
C LEU A 60 -1.00 4.99 -6.04
N TRP A 61 -0.81 3.68 -5.94
CA TRP A 61 -0.26 3.04 -4.75
C TRP A 61 1.19 3.46 -4.51
N LYS A 62 2.05 3.38 -5.54
CA LYS A 62 3.44 3.82 -5.46
C LYS A 62 3.56 5.28 -5.01
N ASN A 63 2.75 6.16 -5.61
CA ASN A 63 2.72 7.57 -5.21
C ASN A 63 2.30 7.72 -3.74
N TYR A 64 1.31 6.96 -3.29
CA TYR A 64 0.89 6.95 -1.89
C TYR A 64 2.03 6.51 -0.94
N GLU A 65 2.76 5.44 -1.26
CA GLU A 65 3.91 4.97 -0.46
C GLU A 65 5.03 6.01 -0.37
N GLU A 66 5.33 6.68 -1.49
CA GLU A 66 6.31 7.76 -1.56
C GLU A 66 5.90 8.95 -0.69
N GLU A 67 4.64 9.38 -0.75
CA GLU A 67 4.12 10.48 0.07
C GLU A 67 4.08 10.12 1.56
N VAL A 68 3.67 8.89 1.92
CA VAL A 68 3.72 8.42 3.31
C VAL A 68 5.16 8.42 3.81
N SER A 69 6.13 7.99 3.00
CA SER A 69 7.54 8.01 3.39
C SER A 69 8.06 9.43 3.64
N LYS A 70 7.66 10.42 2.82
CA LYS A 70 8.01 11.83 3.05
C LYS A 70 7.43 12.33 4.37
N VAL A 71 6.13 12.11 4.60
CA VAL A 71 5.45 12.51 5.84
C VAL A 71 6.08 11.85 7.06
N LEU A 72 6.51 10.59 6.96
CA LEU A 72 7.21 9.90 8.05
C LEU A 72 8.57 10.50 8.38
N ASN A 73 9.34 10.88 7.36
CA ASN A 73 10.61 11.55 7.58
C ASN A 73 10.42 12.92 8.24
N GLU A 74 9.44 13.70 7.79
CA GLU A 74 9.06 14.96 8.41
C GLU A 74 8.61 14.77 9.87
N TRP A 75 7.82 13.72 10.13
CA TRP A 75 7.35 13.37 11.46
C TRP A 75 8.50 13.01 12.41
N MET A 76 9.47 12.22 11.96
CA MET A 76 10.66 11.89 12.75
C MET A 76 11.46 13.14 13.10
N ALA A 77 11.71 14.01 12.12
CA ALA A 77 12.41 15.28 12.35
C ALA A 77 11.65 16.19 13.33
N PHE A 78 10.33 16.25 13.22
CA PHE A 78 9.49 17.01 14.14
C PHE A 78 9.54 16.45 15.56
N LYS A 79 9.52 15.12 15.74
CA LYS A 79 9.66 14.48 17.05
C LYS A 79 10.97 14.86 17.74
N ASP A 80 12.08 14.90 17.01
CA ASP A 80 13.37 15.34 17.57
C ASP A 80 13.32 16.80 18.05
N ILE A 81 12.67 17.68 17.29
CA ILE A 81 12.45 19.08 17.67
C ILE A 81 11.60 19.17 18.95
N VAL A 82 10.50 18.43 19.03
CA VAL A 82 9.63 18.40 20.21
C VAL A 82 10.38 17.90 21.44
N ILE A 83 11.13 16.79 21.33
CA ILE A 83 11.95 16.26 22.42
C ILE A 83 12.96 17.30 22.88
N GLY A 84 13.63 17.98 21.95
CA GLY A 84 14.55 19.07 22.25
C GLY A 84 13.87 20.20 23.04
N ARG A 85 12.66 20.59 22.62
CA ARG A 85 11.88 21.65 23.28
C ARG A 85 11.38 21.23 24.66
N LEU A 86 10.84 20.03 24.81
CA LEU A 86 10.39 19.48 26.10
C LEU A 86 11.53 19.46 27.12
N ASN A 87 12.71 18.97 26.70
CA ASN A 87 13.90 18.98 27.56
C ASN A 87 14.32 20.40 27.98
N ALA A 88 14.18 21.38 27.09
CA ALA A 88 14.46 22.78 27.43
C ALA A 88 13.43 23.35 28.42
N VAL A 89 12.14 23.08 28.18
CA VAL A 89 11.04 23.48 29.08
C VAL A 89 11.24 22.88 30.47
N ASP A 90 11.57 21.60 30.58
CA ASP A 90 11.82 20.93 31.86
C ASP A 90 12.98 21.57 32.64
N ARG A 91 14.09 21.89 31.95
CA ARG A 91 15.20 22.62 32.58
C ARG A 91 14.77 24.00 33.09
N ILE A 92 13.93 24.70 32.34
CA ILE A 92 13.43 26.03 32.73
C ILE A 92 12.49 25.90 33.94
N LEU A 93 11.59 24.93 33.96
CA LEU A 93 10.69 24.68 35.09
C LEU A 93 11.46 24.35 36.38
N VAL A 94 12.51 23.51 36.28
CA VAL A 94 13.39 23.22 37.42
C VAL A 94 14.10 24.48 37.92
N ALA A 95 14.61 25.32 37.02
CA ALA A 95 15.26 26.58 37.38
C ALA A 95 14.29 27.56 38.05
N LEU A 96 13.07 27.72 37.51
CA LEU A 96 12.02 28.56 38.09
C LEU A 96 11.62 28.07 39.49
N ASN A 97 11.49 26.76 39.68
CA ASN A 97 11.18 26.18 40.99
C ASN A 97 12.30 26.44 42.01
N SER A 98 13.56 26.34 41.57
CA SER A 98 14.71 26.72 42.41
C SER A 98 14.68 28.20 42.79
N GLU A 99 14.36 29.09 41.85
CA GLU A 99 14.26 30.52 42.06
C GLU A 99 13.10 30.90 43.01
N ILE A 100 11.97 30.20 42.90
CA ILE A 100 10.85 30.31 43.84
C ILE A 100 11.30 29.94 45.25
N ASN A 101 11.98 28.80 45.40
CA ASN A 101 12.46 28.36 46.71
C ASN A 101 13.52 29.31 47.29
N LYS A 102 14.41 29.85 46.46
CA LYS A 102 15.38 30.88 46.86
C LYS A 102 14.67 32.14 47.36
N THR A 103 13.69 32.64 46.62
CA THR A 103 12.91 33.83 47.00
C THR A 103 12.21 33.63 48.34
N ARG A 104 11.66 32.42 48.58
CA ARG A 104 11.07 32.05 49.87
C ARG A 104 12.09 32.08 51.01
N ILE A 105 13.28 31.49 50.82
CA ILE A 105 14.35 31.50 51.83
C ILE A 105 14.84 32.92 52.12
N GLU A 106 15.03 33.77 51.09
CA GLU A 106 15.42 35.18 51.27
C GLU A 106 14.41 35.93 52.15
N TYR A 107 13.11 35.65 51.98
CA TYR A 107 12.07 36.22 52.82
C TYR A 107 12.09 35.67 54.25
N GLU A 108 12.19 34.34 54.41
CA GLU A 108 12.27 33.68 55.73
C GLU A 108 13.47 34.17 56.55
N LEU A 109 14.58 34.53 55.90
CA LEU A 109 15.77 35.12 56.52
C LEU A 109 15.68 36.64 56.74
N GLY A 110 14.58 37.28 56.34
CA GLY A 110 14.37 38.72 56.47
C GLY A 110 15.24 39.58 55.52
N LEU A 111 15.80 38.98 54.47
CA LEU A 111 16.64 39.69 53.49
C LEU A 111 15.82 40.52 52.49
N ILE A 112 14.54 40.19 52.32
CA ILE A 112 13.59 40.91 51.47
C ILE A 112 12.28 41.18 52.21
N SER A 113 11.59 42.24 51.81
CA SER A 113 10.26 42.56 52.34
C SER A 113 9.19 41.56 51.86
N LEU A 114 8.06 41.49 52.58
CA LEU A 114 6.90 40.69 52.15
C LEU A 114 6.35 41.15 50.79
N ASP A 115 6.38 42.46 50.52
CA ASP A 115 5.95 43.01 49.23
C ASP A 115 6.88 42.57 48.09
N ASP A 116 8.19 42.66 48.28
CA ASP A 116 9.17 42.20 47.30
C ASP A 116 9.08 40.68 47.07
N HIS A 117 8.88 39.90 48.13
CA HIS A 117 8.65 38.46 48.05
C HIS A 117 7.44 38.15 47.16
N ASN A 118 6.29 38.76 47.46
CA ASN A 118 5.04 38.50 46.74
C ASN A 118 5.14 38.94 45.27
N ARG A 119 5.74 40.10 45.00
CA ARG A 119 5.95 40.60 43.63
C ARG A 119 6.84 39.66 42.82
N ARG A 120 7.91 39.13 43.41
CA ARG A 120 8.80 38.17 42.74
C ARG A 120 8.11 36.83 42.52
N LEU A 121 7.44 36.31 43.55
CA LEU A 121 6.73 35.04 43.49
C LEU A 121 5.67 35.03 42.39
N GLU A 122 4.89 36.11 42.26
CA GLU A 122 3.86 36.22 41.23
C GLU A 122 4.45 36.12 39.83
N LYS A 123 5.52 36.87 39.54
CA LYS A 123 6.21 36.83 38.24
C LYS A 123 6.79 35.44 37.94
N LEU A 124 7.33 34.76 38.94
CA LEU A 124 7.89 33.42 38.77
C LEU A 124 6.80 32.38 38.51
N LYS A 125 5.68 32.44 39.25
CA LYS A 125 4.53 31.58 39.03
C LYS A 125 3.89 31.80 37.66
N GLU A 126 3.76 33.04 37.23
CA GLU A 126 3.24 33.36 35.90
C GLU A 126 4.12 32.78 34.78
N ARG A 127 5.45 32.89 34.92
CA ARG A 127 6.40 32.25 34.00
C ARG A 127 6.26 30.74 34.03
N MET A 128 6.17 30.14 35.21
CA MET A 128 6.05 28.69 35.39
C MET A 128 4.79 28.16 34.70
N LYS A 129 3.65 28.81 34.91
CA LYS A 129 2.37 28.48 34.27
C LYS A 129 2.48 28.47 32.75
N ARG A 130 3.11 29.49 32.15
CA ARG A 130 3.29 29.55 30.68
C ARG A 130 4.09 28.36 30.14
N TYR A 131 5.15 27.96 30.84
CA TYR A 131 5.97 26.81 30.41
C TYR A 131 5.27 25.47 30.66
N GLU A 132 4.43 25.36 31.69
CA GLU A 132 3.57 24.19 31.90
C GLU A 132 2.52 24.05 30.79
N GLU A 133 1.85 25.16 30.42
CA GLU A 133 0.91 25.20 29.30
C GLU A 133 1.58 24.82 27.98
N GLU A 134 2.78 25.34 27.73
CA GLU A 134 3.58 24.96 26.56
C GLU A 134 3.92 23.46 26.55
N LYS A 135 4.31 22.90 27.70
CA LYS A 135 4.60 21.46 27.82
C LYS A 135 3.39 20.61 27.47
N VAL A 136 2.22 20.97 28.01
CA VAL A 136 0.96 20.27 27.73
C VAL A 136 0.62 20.33 26.24
N PHE A 137 0.73 21.52 25.63
CA PHE A 137 0.49 21.71 24.21
C PHE A 137 1.39 20.82 23.33
N LEU A 138 2.69 20.80 23.61
CA LEU A 138 3.64 19.98 22.86
C LEU A 138 3.32 18.48 22.91
N ILE A 139 2.91 17.98 24.08
CA ILE A 139 2.53 16.57 24.26
C ILE A 139 1.26 16.27 23.46
N GLN A 140 0.21 17.07 23.64
CA GLN A 140 -1.09 16.85 22.99
C GLN A 140 -1.01 16.87 21.46
N GLU A 141 -0.31 17.85 20.89
CA GLU A 141 -0.16 17.92 19.43
C GLU A 141 0.69 16.78 18.87
N THR A 142 1.69 16.32 19.63
CA THR A 142 2.51 15.17 19.23
C THR A 142 1.69 13.88 19.25
N GLU A 143 0.89 13.65 20.29
CA GLU A 143 -0.01 12.50 20.37
C GLU A 143 -1.04 12.51 19.23
N ARG A 144 -1.67 13.66 18.96
CA ARG A 144 -2.63 13.83 17.86
C ARG A 144 -2.02 13.49 16.49
N LEU A 145 -0.78 13.91 16.25
CA LEU A 145 -0.07 13.62 15.00
C LEU A 145 0.33 12.14 14.90
N GLU A 146 0.80 11.52 15.99
CA GLU A 146 1.14 10.10 16.01
C GLU A 146 -0.10 9.23 15.73
N GLU A 147 -1.25 9.56 16.33
CA GLU A 147 -2.52 8.88 16.06
C GLU A 147 -2.96 8.99 14.60
N ALA A 148 -2.76 10.15 13.98
CA ALA A 148 -3.10 10.37 12.58
C ALA A 148 -2.16 9.60 11.62
N ILE A 149 -0.88 9.48 11.96
CA ILE A 149 0.15 8.87 11.10
C ILE A 149 0.16 7.35 11.19
N ASN A 150 -0.14 6.78 12.36
CA ASN A 150 -0.05 5.33 12.62
C ASN A 150 -0.77 4.44 11.60
N PRO A 151 -2.02 4.74 11.18
CA PRO A 151 -2.72 3.95 10.17
C PRO A 151 -1.98 3.88 8.83
N HIS A 152 -1.27 4.95 8.46
CA HIS A 152 -0.50 5.00 7.21
C HIS A 152 0.79 4.17 7.31
N VAL A 153 1.48 4.22 8.46
CA VAL A 153 2.64 3.36 8.75
C VAL A 153 2.27 1.88 8.65
N GLN A 154 1.14 1.50 9.26
CA GLN A 154 0.69 0.11 9.26
C GLN A 154 0.34 -0.37 7.86
N ARG A 155 -0.30 0.47 7.03
CA ARG A 155 -0.62 0.14 5.64
C ARG A 155 0.65 -0.16 4.83
N VAL A 156 1.65 0.72 4.89
CA VAL A 156 2.90 0.54 4.14
C VAL A 156 3.70 -0.69 4.64
N LYS A 157 3.84 -0.87 5.96
CA LYS A 157 4.57 -2.02 6.54
C LYS A 157 3.91 -3.38 6.28
N LEU A 158 2.58 -3.45 6.32
CA LEU A 158 1.84 -4.67 5.99
C LEU A 158 1.94 -5.01 4.50
N GLU A 159 2.07 -4.02 3.63
CA GLU A 159 2.22 -4.21 2.18
C GLU A 159 3.60 -4.76 1.82
N GLU A 160 4.70 -4.25 2.41
CA GLU A 160 6.06 -4.78 2.20
C GLU A 160 6.13 -6.29 2.52
N LEU A 161 5.57 -6.68 3.67
CA LEU A 161 5.49 -8.09 4.09
C LEU A 161 4.60 -8.94 3.17
N LYS A 162 3.48 -8.39 2.67
CA LYS A 162 2.57 -9.10 1.74
C LYS A 162 3.13 -9.21 0.33
N TRP A 163 3.83 -8.18 -0.15
CA TRP A 163 4.43 -8.14 -1.49
C TRP A 163 5.63 -9.10 -1.58
N ASP A 164 6.43 -9.20 -0.52
CA ASP A 164 7.49 -10.20 -0.42
C ASP A 164 6.93 -11.63 -0.43
N ILE A 165 5.84 -11.88 0.31
CA ILE A 165 5.12 -13.17 0.26
C ILE A 165 4.56 -13.44 -1.15
N GLY A 166 3.94 -12.44 -1.79
CA GLY A 166 3.37 -12.57 -3.13
C GLY A 166 4.41 -12.83 -4.22
N LYS A 167 5.58 -12.19 -4.14
CA LYS A 167 6.72 -12.45 -5.04
C LYS A 167 7.30 -13.85 -4.89
N LEU A 168 7.42 -14.32 -3.65
CA LEU A 168 7.90 -15.68 -3.37
C LEU A 168 6.90 -16.73 -3.87
N GLN A 169 5.59 -16.49 -3.70
CA GLN A 169 4.54 -17.34 -4.26
C GLN A 169 4.53 -17.35 -5.79
N LEU A 170 4.72 -16.20 -6.44
CA LEU A 170 4.81 -16.12 -7.91
C LEU A 170 6.07 -16.83 -8.44
N SER A 171 7.19 -16.72 -7.72
CA SER A 171 8.43 -17.42 -8.05
C SER A 171 8.27 -18.94 -7.92
N LEU A 172 7.51 -19.40 -6.92
CA LEU A 172 7.13 -20.80 -6.75
C LEU A 172 6.28 -21.30 -7.94
N ALA A 173 5.26 -20.54 -8.33
CA ALA A 173 4.38 -20.89 -9.45
C ALA A 173 5.14 -20.96 -10.79
N LYS A 174 6.08 -20.04 -11.03
CA LYS A 174 6.96 -20.08 -12.22
C LYS A 174 7.89 -21.30 -12.20
N LEU A 175 8.42 -21.66 -11.02
CA LEU A 175 9.26 -22.84 -10.86
C LEU A 175 8.48 -24.13 -11.14
N GLU A 176 7.23 -24.22 -10.66
CA GLU A 176 6.32 -25.34 -10.95
C GLU A 176 6.00 -25.44 -12.45
N ASP A 177 5.72 -24.31 -13.11
CA ASP A 177 5.47 -24.27 -14.55
C ASP A 177 6.71 -24.71 -15.37
N MET A 178 7.91 -24.27 -14.98
CA MET A 178 9.17 -24.69 -15.61
C MET A 178 9.45 -26.19 -15.43
N PHE A 179 9.12 -26.76 -14.26
CA PHE A 179 9.23 -28.21 -14.02
C PHE A 179 8.22 -29.00 -14.84
N ASN A 180 6.95 -28.56 -14.88
CA ASN A 180 5.88 -29.19 -15.66
C ASN A 180 6.16 -29.16 -17.17
N GLN A 181 6.85 -28.13 -17.65
CA GLN A 181 7.31 -28.01 -19.03
C GLN A 181 8.62 -28.79 -19.32
N GLY A 182 9.19 -29.48 -18.32
CA GLY A 182 10.42 -30.27 -18.46
C GLY A 182 11.69 -29.43 -18.63
N LYS A 183 11.65 -28.12 -18.34
CA LYS A 183 12.80 -27.21 -18.51
C LYS A 183 13.85 -27.35 -17.40
N ILE A 184 13.50 -27.97 -16.28
CA ILE A 184 14.38 -28.22 -15.13
C ILE A 184 14.20 -29.65 -14.62
N ASP A 185 15.26 -30.25 -14.09
CA ASP A 185 15.21 -31.58 -13.49
C ASP A 185 14.64 -31.54 -12.06
N LYS A 186 14.19 -32.72 -11.58
CA LYS A 186 13.55 -32.87 -10.27
C LYS A 186 14.47 -32.49 -9.09
N GLN A 187 15.77 -32.75 -9.22
CA GLN A 187 16.74 -32.45 -8.15
C GLN A 187 16.89 -30.94 -7.98
N LEU A 188 16.96 -30.20 -9.08
CA LEU A 188 17.04 -28.75 -9.10
C LEU A 188 15.74 -28.08 -8.62
N TYR A 189 14.58 -28.59 -9.07
CA TYR A 189 13.27 -28.15 -8.60
C TYR A 189 13.13 -28.26 -7.07
N GLU A 190 13.39 -29.43 -6.49
CA GLU A 190 13.25 -29.68 -5.05
C GLU A 190 14.25 -28.92 -4.18
N LYS A 191 15.37 -28.49 -4.75
CA LYS A 191 16.34 -27.64 -4.06
C LYS A 191 15.82 -26.20 -3.97
N ILE A 192 15.46 -25.61 -5.11
CA ILE A 192 15.01 -24.21 -5.19
C ILE A 192 13.65 -24.03 -4.48
N LYS A 193 12.76 -25.02 -4.59
CA LYS A 193 11.48 -25.03 -3.86
C LYS A 193 11.67 -24.92 -2.34
N ARG A 194 12.57 -25.74 -1.77
CA ARG A 194 12.89 -25.68 -0.33
C ARG A 194 13.48 -24.35 0.09
N GLU A 195 14.33 -23.76 -0.74
CA GLU A 195 14.91 -22.44 -0.47
C GLU A 195 13.82 -21.37 -0.40
N ILE A 196 12.87 -21.35 -1.36
CA ILE A 196 11.73 -20.42 -1.36
C ILE A 196 10.78 -20.67 -0.18
N GLU A 197 10.46 -21.94 0.13
CA GLU A 197 9.56 -22.31 1.24
C GLU A 197 10.16 -21.95 2.61
N ASN A 198 11.47 -22.17 2.80
CA ASN A 198 12.16 -21.79 4.05
C ASN A 198 12.15 -20.28 4.27
N GLU A 199 12.30 -19.48 3.20
CA GLU A 199 12.26 -18.03 3.28
C GLU A 199 10.83 -17.53 3.57
N LEU A 200 9.81 -18.15 2.97
CA LEU A 200 8.40 -17.91 3.32
C LEU A 200 8.09 -18.24 4.79
N GLU A 201 8.63 -19.33 5.33
CA GLU A 201 8.47 -19.66 6.76
C GLU A 201 9.16 -18.65 7.68
N ARG A 202 10.35 -18.17 7.31
CA ARG A 202 11.06 -17.14 8.07
C ARG A 202 10.27 -15.84 8.16
N ILE A 203 9.72 -15.38 7.04
CA ILE A 203 8.92 -14.14 6.97
C ILE A 203 7.64 -14.29 7.82
N LYS A 204 6.95 -15.43 7.73
CA LYS A 204 5.73 -15.70 8.52
C LYS A 204 5.96 -15.78 10.03
N ARG A 205 7.15 -16.20 10.49
CA ARG A 205 7.51 -16.23 11.92
C ARG A 205 7.96 -14.88 12.47
N SER A 206 8.22 -13.91 11.60
CA SER A 206 8.70 -12.57 11.95
C SER A 206 7.59 -11.51 11.92
N SER A 207 6.38 -11.89 11.51
CA SER A 207 5.11 -11.13 11.67
C SER A 207 4.41 -11.50 12.97
#